data_AF-A0A0C2B8E2-F1
#
_entry.id   AF-A0A0C2B8E2-F1
#
_cell.length_a   1.000
_cell.length_b   1.000
_cell.length_c   1.000
_cell.angle_alpha   90.00
_cell.angle_beta   90.00
_cell.angle_gamma   90.00
#
_symmetry.space_group_name_H-M   'P 1'
#
loop_
_entity.id
_entity.type
_entity.pdbx_description
1 polymer ?
#
loop_
_entity_poly.entity_id
_entity_poly.type
_entity_poly.pdbx_seq_one_letter_code
_entity_poly.pdbx_strand_id
1 'polypeptide(L)'
;MAWASPVGADVGDSVGADGAPGPAGDLSLASFVAGLGVEADFRAAREGDLAKINEMLVASKDFTLGVPIPPVTVDGITADDGRVLLLGRVRDRLGDLGPSVVVALAKDGSDCVVEAFVISCPAMGKGVETRAMRQIAAHARAMDADRIVVGYRDTGRNHAAIDFLRSPTAGGTAETPDGATLDLLVRAETTDTEAVITS
;
A
#
# COMPACT_ATOMS: atom_id res chain seq x y z
N MET A 1 -58.38 23.48 -60.65
CA MET A 1 -59.66 23.32 -59.92
C MET A 1 -59.33 23.11 -58.47
N ALA A 2 -59.86 24.00 -57.63
CA ALA A 2 -59.52 24.18 -56.22
C ALA A 2 -60.30 23.25 -55.30
N TRP A 3 -59.67 22.87 -54.16
CA TRP A 3 -60.27 22.80 -52.82
C TRP A 3 -59.08 22.75 -51.83
N ALA A 4 -58.77 23.78 -51.05
CA ALA A 4 -59.43 24.33 -49.85
C ALA A 4 -59.38 23.38 -48.63
N SER A 5 -58.46 23.69 -47.69
CA SER A 5 -58.42 23.21 -46.29
C SER A 5 -59.58 23.78 -45.45
N PRO A 6 -59.77 23.27 -44.21
CA PRO A 6 -59.28 24.02 -43.04
C PRO A 6 -58.64 23.11 -41.96
N VAL A 7 -57.49 23.51 -41.38
CA VAL A 7 -57.34 24.14 -40.05
C VAL A 7 -57.87 23.31 -38.88
N GLY A 8 -56.95 22.80 -38.07
CA GLY A 8 -57.11 22.43 -36.68
C GLY A 8 -55.75 22.58 -36.00
N ALA A 9 -55.60 23.64 -35.20
CA ALA A 9 -54.44 23.91 -34.38
C ALA A 9 -54.44 22.98 -33.15
N ASP A 10 -53.29 22.46 -32.78
CA ASP A 10 -52.99 22.22 -31.37
C ASP A 10 -51.54 22.61 -31.06
N VAL A 11 -51.40 23.22 -29.90
CA VAL A 11 -50.26 23.93 -29.35
C VAL A 11 -49.56 22.96 -28.40
N GLY A 12 -48.24 22.85 -28.45
CA GLY A 12 -47.54 22.01 -27.47
C GLY A 12 -46.03 22.04 -27.58
N ASP A 13 -45.46 23.07 -26.96
CA ASP A 13 -44.13 23.15 -26.34
C ASP A 13 -42.87 22.68 -27.09
N SER A 14 -42.08 23.69 -27.44
CA SER A 14 -40.63 23.64 -27.44
C SER A 14 -40.09 23.61 -26.00
N VAL A 15 -39.50 22.49 -25.59
CA VAL A 15 -38.51 22.39 -24.50
C VAL A 15 -37.44 21.45 -25.06
N GLY A 16 -36.22 21.90 -25.32
CA GLY A 16 -35.27 22.26 -24.27
C GLY A 16 -34.43 21.01 -23.98
N ALA A 17 -33.13 21.13 -24.20
CA ALA A 17 -32.17 20.05 -24.07
C ALA A 17 -32.30 19.28 -22.76
N ASP A 18 -32.45 17.96 -22.86
CA ASP A 18 -31.89 17.05 -21.87
C ASP A 18 -30.97 16.09 -22.62
N GLY A 19 -29.70 16.46 -22.62
CA GLY A 19 -28.65 15.48 -22.87
C GLY A 19 -28.84 14.38 -21.84
N ALA A 20 -29.27 13.21 -22.31
CA ALA A 20 -29.41 12.02 -21.49
C ALA A 20 -28.16 11.90 -20.61
N PRO A 21 -28.30 11.79 -19.27
CA PRO A 21 -27.16 11.51 -18.44
C PRO A 21 -26.48 10.25 -18.99
N GLY A 22 -25.20 10.40 -19.37
CA GLY A 22 -24.37 9.28 -19.80
C GLY A 22 -24.41 8.16 -18.76
N PRO A 23 -24.10 6.90 -19.17
CA PRO A 23 -24.31 5.75 -18.31
C PRO A 23 -23.66 5.98 -16.94
N ALA A 24 -24.45 5.79 -15.88
CA ALA A 24 -23.96 5.78 -14.52
C ALA A 24 -22.72 4.87 -14.48
N GLY A 25 -21.55 5.45 -14.22
CA GLY A 25 -20.30 4.72 -14.21
C GLY A 25 -20.44 3.51 -13.28
N ASP A 26 -20.09 2.32 -13.78
CA ASP A 26 -20.26 1.05 -13.09
C ASP A 26 -19.92 1.16 -11.60
N LEU A 27 -20.89 0.80 -10.75
CA LEU A 27 -20.73 0.65 -9.31
C LEU A 27 -19.84 -0.55 -9.00
N SER A 28 -18.58 -0.49 -9.43
CA SER A 28 -17.56 -1.50 -9.15
C SER A 28 -16.76 -1.08 -7.92
N LEU A 29 -16.28 -2.08 -7.17
CA LEU A 29 -15.36 -1.85 -6.06
C LEU A 29 -14.10 -1.11 -6.52
N ALA A 30 -13.59 -1.43 -7.70
CA ALA A 30 -12.41 -0.78 -8.28
C ALA A 30 -12.65 0.72 -8.53
N SER A 31 -13.80 1.09 -9.13
CA SER A 31 -14.19 2.48 -9.34
C SER A 31 -14.34 3.23 -8.02
N PHE A 32 -14.91 2.58 -7.00
CA PHE A 32 -15.05 3.16 -5.67
C PHE A 32 -13.68 3.43 -5.01
N VAL A 33 -12.77 2.45 -5.01
CA VAL A 33 -11.43 2.58 -4.43
C VAL A 33 -10.62 3.64 -5.17
N ALA A 34 -10.66 3.66 -6.50
CA ALA A 34 -10.02 4.71 -7.29
C ALA A 34 -10.56 6.10 -6.93
N GLY A 35 -11.87 6.21 -6.72
CA GLY A 35 -12.54 7.44 -6.29
C GLY A 35 -12.30 7.84 -4.83
N LEU A 36 -11.59 7.06 -4.01
CA LEU A 36 -11.26 7.45 -2.63
C LEU A 36 -10.20 8.55 -2.56
N GLY A 37 -9.36 8.69 -3.59
CA GLY A 37 -8.26 9.67 -3.56
C GLY A 37 -7.26 9.37 -2.43
N VAL A 38 -6.85 8.10 -2.33
CA VAL A 38 -5.96 7.64 -1.26
C VAL A 38 -4.57 8.24 -1.43
N GLU A 39 -4.12 8.89 -0.36
CA GLU A 39 -2.78 9.47 -0.24
C GLU A 39 -2.04 8.80 0.91
N ALA A 40 -0.75 8.55 0.71
CA ALA A 40 0.12 7.95 1.71
C ALA A 40 1.46 8.68 1.72
N ASP A 41 1.72 9.40 2.82
CA ASP A 41 2.94 10.16 3.03
C ASP A 41 3.88 9.39 3.95
N PHE A 42 5.12 9.18 3.51
CA PHE A 42 6.12 8.41 4.24
C PHE A 42 7.25 9.32 4.71
N ARG A 43 7.71 9.07 5.93
CA ARG A 43 8.86 9.77 6.51
C ARG A 43 9.65 8.85 7.43
N ALA A 44 10.89 9.20 7.70
CA ALA A 44 11.66 8.58 8.78
C ALA A 44 10.91 8.69 10.13
N ALA A 45 10.97 7.61 10.90
CA ALA A 45 10.45 7.54 12.26
C ALA A 45 11.22 8.48 13.20
N ARG A 46 10.54 8.95 14.24
CA ARG A 46 11.10 9.79 15.30
C ARG A 46 10.81 9.14 16.64
N GLU A 47 11.49 9.57 17.69
CA GLU A 47 11.27 9.08 19.05
C GLU A 47 9.80 9.12 19.48
N GLY A 48 9.08 10.20 19.15
CA GLY A 48 7.64 10.34 19.46
C GLY A 48 6.72 9.35 18.74
N ASP A 49 7.20 8.63 17.72
CA ASP A 49 6.41 7.66 16.95
C ASP A 49 6.49 6.24 17.53
N LEU A 50 7.49 5.95 18.37
CA LEU A 50 7.86 4.60 18.78
C LEU A 50 6.71 3.84 19.44
N ALA A 51 5.92 4.51 20.28
CA ALA A 51 4.75 3.90 20.91
C ALA A 51 3.75 3.39 19.87
N LYS A 52 3.46 4.20 18.84
CA LYS A 52 2.53 3.83 17.77
C LYS A 52 3.10 2.76 16.85
N ILE A 53 4.39 2.86 16.53
CA ILE A 53 5.08 1.85 15.70
C ILE A 53 5.03 0.48 16.39
N ASN A 54 5.42 0.41 17.66
CA ASN A 54 5.41 -0.84 18.43
C ASN A 54 3.99 -1.40 18.59
N GLU A 55 2.98 -0.54 18.79
CA GLU A 55 1.58 -0.95 18.76
C GLU A 55 1.22 -1.62 17.42
N MET A 56 1.56 -0.98 16.29
CA MET A 56 1.25 -1.48 14.95
C MET A 56 1.95 -2.81 14.62
N LEU A 57 3.22 -2.95 15.01
CA LEU A 57 4.00 -4.17 14.81
C LEU A 57 3.38 -5.39 15.52
N VAL A 58 2.69 -5.18 16.65
CA VAL A 58 2.03 -6.25 17.40
C VAL A 58 0.57 -6.44 16.98
N ALA A 59 -0.13 -5.35 16.66
CA ALA A 59 -1.57 -5.37 16.41
C ALA A 59 -1.93 -5.86 15.01
N SER A 60 -1.11 -5.56 13.99
CA SER A 60 -1.42 -5.97 12.62
C SER A 60 -1.08 -7.43 12.38
N LYS A 61 -2.04 -8.15 11.78
CA LYS A 61 -1.94 -9.60 11.53
C LYS A 61 -2.28 -9.96 10.10
N ASP A 62 -3.07 -9.14 9.41
CA ASP A 62 -3.53 -9.43 8.05
C ASP A 62 -2.53 -8.97 6.99
N PHE A 63 -1.83 -7.86 7.25
CA PHE A 63 -0.75 -7.35 6.41
C PHE A 63 0.52 -7.14 7.26
N THR A 64 1.23 -8.23 7.49
CA THR A 64 2.53 -8.25 8.18
C THR A 64 3.48 -9.14 7.38
N LEU A 65 4.53 -8.51 6.87
CA LEU A 65 5.65 -9.12 6.15
C LEU A 65 6.95 -8.87 6.93
N GLY A 66 7.92 -9.76 6.82
CA GLY A 66 9.17 -9.73 7.58
C GLY A 66 9.21 -10.67 8.79
N VAL A 67 10.33 -10.62 9.52
CA VAL A 67 10.55 -11.38 10.76
C VAL A 67 9.90 -10.62 11.91
N PRO A 68 9.35 -11.29 12.94
CA PRO A 68 9.00 -10.59 14.17
C PRO A 68 10.21 -9.82 14.70
N ILE A 69 10.15 -8.49 14.61
CA ILE A 69 11.19 -7.63 15.16
C ILE A 69 10.89 -7.36 16.65
N PRO A 70 11.93 -7.33 17.51
CA PRO A 70 11.78 -6.81 18.86
C PRO A 70 11.21 -5.38 18.84
N PRO A 71 10.62 -4.91 19.97
CA PRO A 71 10.17 -3.54 20.07
C PRO A 71 11.28 -2.57 19.69
N VAL A 72 10.95 -1.65 18.79
CA VAL A 72 11.86 -0.61 18.35
C VAL A 72 12.09 0.37 19.50
N THR A 73 13.35 0.68 19.77
CA THR A 73 13.79 1.61 20.80
C THR A 73 14.37 2.89 20.19
N VAL A 74 14.59 3.91 21.02
CA VAL A 74 15.28 5.15 20.61
C VAL A 74 16.68 4.84 20.08
N ASP A 75 17.43 3.99 20.79
CA ASP A 75 18.75 3.54 20.36
C ASP A 75 18.68 2.83 18.99
N GLY A 76 17.64 2.03 18.76
CA GLY A 76 17.45 1.32 17.49
C GLY A 76 17.18 2.23 16.29
N ILE A 77 16.52 3.39 16.48
CA ILE A 77 16.27 4.35 15.38
C ILE A 77 17.38 5.40 15.21
N THR A 78 18.29 5.52 16.19
CA THR A 78 19.41 6.46 16.15
C THR A 78 20.74 5.78 15.81
N ALA A 79 20.77 4.45 15.77
CA ALA A 79 21.90 3.69 15.29
C ALA A 79 22.20 4.03 13.82
N ASP A 80 23.46 4.35 13.52
CA ASP A 80 23.96 4.49 12.16
C ASP A 80 24.45 3.13 11.63
N ASP A 81 23.54 2.14 11.66
CA ASP A 81 23.82 0.75 11.25
C ASP A 81 23.30 0.45 9.83
N GLY A 82 22.90 1.48 9.07
CA GLY A 82 22.31 1.33 7.74
C GLY A 82 20.85 0.88 7.76
N ARG A 83 20.19 0.90 8.92
CA ARG A 83 18.74 0.71 9.02
C ARG A 83 17.96 1.99 8.75
N VAL A 84 16.77 1.80 8.18
CA VAL A 84 15.80 2.87 7.95
C VAL A 84 14.44 2.39 8.45
N LEU A 85 13.86 3.15 9.36
CA LEU A 85 12.49 2.95 9.83
C LEU A 85 11.58 4.06 9.32
N LEU A 86 10.55 3.69 8.59
CA LEU A 86 9.58 4.60 7.99
C LEU A 86 8.22 4.47 8.65
N LEU A 87 7.56 5.61 8.82
CA LEU A 87 6.16 5.70 9.21
C LEU A 87 5.36 6.35 8.07
N GLY A 88 4.39 5.61 7.57
CA GLY A 88 3.43 6.06 6.57
C GLY A 88 2.13 6.53 7.20
N ARG A 89 1.71 7.75 6.87
CA ARG A 89 0.42 8.32 7.24
C ARG A 89 -0.52 8.25 6.05
N VAL A 90 -1.72 7.71 6.24
CA VAL A 90 -2.69 7.51 5.15
C VAL A 90 -3.91 8.38 5.37
N ARG A 91 -4.38 9.01 4.30
CA ARG A 91 -5.65 9.74 4.27
C ARG A 91 -6.40 9.45 2.97
N ASP A 92 -7.71 9.56 3.03
CA ASP A 92 -8.58 9.48 1.86
C ASP A 92 -9.71 10.50 1.99
N ARG A 93 -10.61 10.57 1.00
CA ARG A 93 -11.74 11.52 1.04
C ARG A 93 -12.74 11.28 2.18
N LEU A 94 -12.73 10.10 2.81
CA LEU A 94 -13.59 9.76 3.94
C LEU A 94 -12.97 10.18 5.27
N GLY A 95 -11.66 10.42 5.30
CA GLY A 95 -10.99 10.99 6.45
C GLY A 95 -9.52 10.61 6.56
N ASP A 96 -8.98 10.92 7.71
CA ASP A 96 -7.60 10.68 8.07
C ASP A 96 -7.47 9.35 8.81
N LEU A 97 -6.71 8.41 8.25
CA LEU A 97 -6.44 7.12 8.88
C LEU A 97 -5.22 7.18 9.80
N GLY A 98 -4.51 8.32 9.83
CA GLY A 98 -3.32 8.51 10.65
C GLY A 98 -2.19 7.55 10.28
N PRO A 99 -1.25 7.31 11.21
CA PRO A 99 -0.17 6.34 11.02
C PRO A 99 -0.74 4.94 10.75
N SER A 100 -0.48 4.43 9.55
CA SER A 100 -1.10 3.22 9.03
C SER A 100 -0.13 2.29 8.31
N VAL A 101 1.10 2.72 8.03
CA VAL A 101 2.15 1.86 7.46
C VAL A 101 3.42 1.96 8.28
N VAL A 102 4.06 0.84 8.59
CA VAL A 102 5.42 0.78 9.14
C VAL A 102 6.28 -0.04 8.19
N VAL A 103 7.46 0.48 7.86
CA VAL A 103 8.47 -0.24 7.07
C VAL A 103 9.81 -0.13 7.79
N ALA A 104 10.44 -1.27 8.08
CA ALA A 104 11.82 -1.35 8.53
C ALA A 104 12.67 -1.98 7.42
N LEU A 105 13.75 -1.29 7.06
CA LEU A 105 14.69 -1.67 6.03
C LEU A 105 16.09 -1.75 6.63
N ALA A 106 16.89 -2.70 6.18
CA ALA A 106 18.30 -2.81 6.53
C ALA A 106 19.12 -3.08 5.27
N LYS A 107 20.30 -2.46 5.17
CA LYS A 107 21.28 -2.85 4.15
C LYS A 107 22.07 -4.07 4.63
N ASP A 108 22.06 -5.15 3.86
CA ASP A 108 22.88 -6.35 4.09
C ASP A 108 23.70 -6.66 2.84
N GLY A 109 25.00 -6.35 2.88
CA GLY A 109 25.86 -6.43 1.71
C GLY A 109 25.37 -5.50 0.59
N SER A 110 24.94 -6.09 -0.53
CA SER A 110 24.33 -5.37 -1.66
C SER A 110 22.81 -5.53 -1.74
N ASP A 111 22.17 -6.17 -0.75
CA ASP A 111 20.73 -6.34 -0.71
C ASP A 111 20.09 -5.33 0.27
N CYS A 112 18.89 -4.86 -0.06
CA CYS A 112 18.01 -4.14 0.88
C CYS A 112 17.01 -5.14 1.46
N VAL A 113 17.17 -5.49 2.73
CA VAL A 113 16.30 -6.42 3.44
C VAL A 113 15.13 -5.67 4.06
N VAL A 114 13.91 -6.13 3.79
CA VAL A 114 12.70 -5.65 4.45
C VAL A 114 12.50 -6.45 5.74
N GLU A 115 12.94 -5.89 6.86
CA GLU A 115 12.83 -6.51 8.19
C GLU A 115 11.38 -6.53 8.69
N ALA A 116 10.61 -5.47 8.39
CA ALA A 116 9.19 -5.39 8.69
C ALA A 116 8.45 -4.57 7.63
N PHE A 117 7.29 -5.03 7.21
CA PHE A 117 6.36 -4.24 6.41
C PHE A 117 4.93 -4.54 6.86
N VAL A 118 4.36 -3.55 7.56
CA VAL A 118 3.06 -3.64 8.23
C VAL A 118 2.12 -2.58 7.69
N ILE A 119 0.89 -2.97 7.38
CA ILE A 119 -0.22 -2.06 7.06
C ILE A 119 -1.36 -2.30 8.04
N SER A 120 -1.95 -1.24 8.57
CA SER A 120 -3.13 -1.33 9.43
C SER A 120 -4.37 -1.71 8.62
N CYS A 121 -5.29 -2.48 9.22
CA CYS A 121 -6.51 -2.95 8.54
C CYS A 121 -7.32 -1.84 7.82
N PRO A 122 -7.49 -0.61 8.38
CA PRO A 122 -8.26 0.45 7.72
C PRO A 122 -7.64 1.01 6.41
N ALA A 123 -6.34 0.78 6.20
CA ALA A 123 -5.60 1.27 5.04
C ALA A 123 -5.38 0.20 3.96
N MET A 124 -5.61 -1.07 4.28
CA MET A 124 -5.43 -2.19 3.36
C MET A 124 -6.48 -2.22 2.25
N GLY A 125 -6.11 -2.73 1.07
CA GLY A 125 -6.99 -2.87 -0.11
C GLY A 125 -7.25 -1.56 -0.83
N LYS A 126 -6.55 -0.48 -0.46
CA LYS A 126 -6.73 0.88 -1.00
C LYS A 126 -5.60 1.33 -1.93
N GLY A 127 -4.66 0.44 -2.26
CA GLY A 127 -3.48 0.74 -3.06
C GLY A 127 -2.35 1.42 -2.27
N VAL A 128 -2.39 1.31 -0.94
CA VAL A 128 -1.34 1.78 -0.03
C VAL A 128 -0.13 0.85 -0.10
N GLU A 129 -0.36 -0.43 -0.36
CA GLU A 129 0.63 -1.49 -0.51
C GLU A 129 1.64 -1.14 -1.62
N THR A 130 1.14 -0.82 -2.80
CA THR A 130 1.95 -0.43 -3.96
C THR A 130 2.73 0.87 -3.70
N ARG A 131 2.11 1.84 -3.02
CA ARG A 131 2.78 3.10 -2.66
C ARG A 131 3.92 2.86 -1.67
N ALA A 132 3.69 2.03 -0.66
CA ALA A 132 4.73 1.63 0.28
C ALA A 132 5.87 0.87 -0.42
N MET A 133 5.56 -0.06 -1.33
CA MET A 133 6.59 -0.77 -2.10
C MET A 133 7.43 0.17 -2.98
N ARG A 134 6.81 1.23 -3.55
CA ARG A 134 7.55 2.28 -4.27
C ARG A 134 8.53 3.02 -3.37
N GLN A 135 8.13 3.31 -2.13
CA GLN A 135 9.03 3.93 -1.15
C GLN A 135 10.16 2.97 -0.75
N ILE A 136 9.87 1.69 -0.54
CA ILE A 136 10.88 0.67 -0.29
C ILE A 136 11.92 0.65 -1.41
N ALA A 137 11.49 0.66 -2.67
CA ALA A 137 12.39 0.70 -3.83
C ALA A 137 13.23 1.98 -3.88
N ALA A 138 12.64 3.13 -3.55
CA ALA A 138 13.36 4.40 -3.48
C ALA A 138 14.49 4.35 -2.44
N HIS A 139 14.19 3.80 -1.26
CA HIS A 139 15.16 3.66 -0.18
C HIS A 139 16.23 2.62 -0.48
N ALA A 140 15.86 1.48 -1.05
CA ALA A 140 16.81 0.47 -1.51
C ALA A 140 17.81 1.05 -2.53
N ARG A 141 17.32 1.89 -3.46
CA ARG A 141 18.18 2.61 -4.39
C ARG A 141 19.08 3.64 -3.68
N ALA A 142 18.54 4.40 -2.72
CA ALA A 142 19.32 5.36 -1.95
C ALA A 142 20.39 4.68 -1.06
N MET A 143 20.19 3.40 -0.74
CA MET A 143 21.15 2.55 -0.05
C MET A 143 22.19 1.92 -1.00
N ASP A 144 22.14 2.19 -2.31
CA ASP A 144 22.95 1.50 -3.34
C ASP A 144 22.81 -0.03 -3.27
N ALA A 145 21.57 -0.53 -3.10
CA ALA A 145 21.27 -1.95 -3.15
C ALA A 145 20.99 -2.41 -4.59
N ASP A 146 21.45 -3.62 -4.92
CA ASP A 146 21.21 -4.28 -6.21
C ASP A 146 19.77 -4.80 -6.32
N ARG A 147 19.19 -5.23 -5.18
CA ARG A 147 17.84 -5.79 -5.11
C ARG A 147 17.19 -5.56 -3.75
N ILE A 148 15.89 -5.79 -3.69
CA ILE A 148 15.09 -5.82 -2.46
C ILE A 148 14.83 -7.28 -2.09
N VAL A 149 15.00 -7.62 -0.81
CA VAL A 149 14.69 -8.95 -0.28
C VAL A 149 13.57 -8.82 0.75
N VAL A 150 12.45 -9.51 0.50
CA VAL A 150 11.32 -9.58 1.43
C VAL A 150 11.16 -11.01 1.92
N GLY A 151 11.39 -11.22 3.21
CA GLY A 151 11.05 -12.45 3.91
C GLY A 151 9.59 -12.44 4.36
N TYR A 152 8.94 -13.59 4.36
CA TYR A 152 7.66 -13.75 5.05
C TYR A 152 7.52 -15.12 5.69
N ARG A 153 6.86 -15.15 6.85
CA ARG A 153 6.37 -16.38 7.50
C ARG A 153 4.87 -16.49 7.31
N ASP A 154 4.40 -17.64 6.85
CA ASP A 154 2.96 -17.90 6.80
C ASP A 154 2.43 -18.13 8.22
N THR A 155 1.56 -17.23 8.67
CA THR A 155 0.94 -17.28 10.01
C THR A 155 -0.49 -17.81 9.97
N GLY A 156 -0.99 -18.17 8.79
CA GLY A 156 -2.41 -18.44 8.53
C GLY A 156 -3.32 -17.20 8.59
N ARG A 157 -2.78 -16.03 8.95
CA ARG A 157 -3.53 -14.77 9.08
C ARG A 157 -3.08 -13.70 8.10
N ASN A 158 -1.80 -13.65 7.75
CA ASN A 158 -1.20 -12.66 6.86
C ASN A 158 -1.40 -12.95 5.36
N HIS A 159 -2.50 -13.58 4.98
CA HIS A 159 -2.79 -13.96 3.60
C HIS A 159 -2.81 -12.75 2.66
N ALA A 160 -3.37 -11.61 3.08
CA ALA A 160 -3.38 -10.40 2.27
C ALA A 160 -1.97 -9.89 1.93
N ALA A 161 -1.04 -10.02 2.88
CA ALA A 161 0.38 -9.69 2.68
C ALA A 161 1.06 -10.65 1.68
N ILE A 162 0.81 -11.97 1.83
CA ILE A 162 1.36 -13.01 0.94
C ILE A 162 0.81 -12.85 -0.48
N ASP A 163 -0.50 -12.61 -0.61
CA ASP A 163 -1.17 -12.39 -1.90
C ASP A 163 -0.64 -11.14 -2.58
N PHE A 164 -0.38 -10.07 -1.83
CA PHE A 164 0.27 -8.87 -2.37
C PHE A 164 1.65 -9.19 -2.97
N LEU A 165 2.50 -9.95 -2.26
CA LEU A 165 3.83 -10.34 -2.77
C LEU A 165 3.76 -11.23 -4.02
N ARG A 166 2.69 -12.00 -4.18
CA ARG A 166 2.45 -12.86 -5.36
C ARG A 166 1.77 -12.12 -6.51
N SER A 167 1.22 -10.94 -6.25
CA SER A 167 0.52 -10.15 -7.27
C SER A 167 1.50 -9.65 -8.34
N PRO A 168 1.06 -9.42 -9.59
CA PRO A 168 1.91 -8.83 -10.63
C PRO A 168 2.50 -7.46 -10.24
N THR A 169 1.85 -6.76 -9.31
CA THR A 169 2.26 -5.44 -8.82
C THR A 169 3.52 -5.47 -7.95
N ALA A 170 3.78 -6.60 -7.27
CA ALA A 170 5.01 -6.82 -6.52
C ALA A 170 5.90 -7.91 -7.17
N GLY A 171 5.33 -8.76 -8.03
CA GLY A 171 5.89 -10.02 -8.46
C GLY A 171 7.20 -9.91 -9.23
N GLY A 172 8.31 -9.93 -8.49
CA GLY A 172 9.67 -10.03 -9.02
C GLY A 172 10.37 -8.68 -9.19
N THR A 173 9.65 -7.57 -9.16
CA THR A 173 10.25 -6.23 -9.28
C THR A 173 9.47 -5.19 -8.49
N ALA A 174 10.17 -4.16 -8.02
CA ALA A 174 9.57 -2.97 -7.42
C ALA A 174 9.97 -1.72 -8.21
N GLU A 175 9.01 -0.86 -8.52
CA GLU A 175 9.24 0.41 -9.21
C GLU A 175 9.50 1.53 -8.18
N THR A 176 10.48 2.39 -8.41
CA THR A 176 10.71 3.60 -7.62
C THR A 176 9.71 4.71 -8.02
N PRO A 177 9.59 5.81 -7.24
CA PRO A 177 8.72 6.93 -7.59
C PRO A 177 9.07 7.60 -8.93
N ASP A 178 10.35 7.56 -9.33
CA ASP A 178 10.85 8.08 -10.61
C ASP A 178 10.78 7.06 -11.76
N GLY A 179 10.23 5.87 -11.54
CA GLY A 179 9.96 4.87 -12.57
C GLY A 179 11.10 3.87 -12.84
N ALA A 180 12.19 3.91 -12.07
CA ALA A 180 13.22 2.88 -12.15
C ALA A 180 12.76 1.58 -11.49
N THR A 181 13.32 0.46 -11.91
CA THR A 181 12.89 -0.87 -11.44
C THR A 181 14.03 -1.55 -10.70
N LEU A 182 13.74 -2.10 -9.52
CA LEU A 182 14.63 -2.95 -8.75
C LEU A 182 14.09 -4.38 -8.72
N ASP A 183 14.98 -5.36 -8.71
CA ASP A 183 14.61 -6.76 -8.50
C ASP A 183 14.02 -6.93 -7.10
N LEU A 184 12.91 -7.68 -7.00
CA LEU A 184 12.29 -8.07 -5.74
C LEU A 184 12.42 -9.59 -5.56
N LEU A 185 13.25 -9.99 -4.62
CA LEU A 185 13.38 -11.37 -4.20
C LEU A 185 12.47 -11.65 -3.00
N VAL A 186 11.43 -12.46 -3.21
CA VAL A 186 10.55 -12.91 -2.14
C VAL A 186 11.03 -14.26 -1.62
N ARG A 187 11.26 -14.37 -0.31
CA ARG A 187 11.66 -15.61 0.37
C ARG A 187 10.58 -16.01 1.37
N ALA A 188 9.99 -17.18 1.17
CA ALA A 188 9.23 -17.82 2.24
C ALA A 188 10.24 -18.33 3.28
N GLU A 189 10.10 -17.89 4.52
CA GLU A 189 10.82 -18.52 5.63
C GLU A 189 10.13 -19.84 5.94
N THR A 190 10.84 -20.94 5.70
CA THR A 190 10.38 -22.24 6.18
C THR A 190 10.44 -22.24 7.69
N THR A 191 9.39 -22.76 8.33
CA THR A 191 9.42 -23.12 9.75
C THR A 191 10.37 -24.29 9.93
N ASP A 192 11.67 -24.07 9.83
CA ASP A 192 12.64 -25.05 10.32
C ASP A 192 12.66 -24.94 11.84
N THR A 193 11.86 -25.84 12.43
CA THR A 193 12.03 -26.48 13.74
C THR A 193 12.39 -25.56 14.92
N GLU A 194 11.39 -25.44 15.80
CA GLU A 194 11.56 -25.09 17.21
C GLU A 194 12.74 -25.82 17.87
N ALA A 195 13.46 -25.08 18.72
CA ALA A 195 14.38 -25.56 19.76
C ALA A 195 15.80 -26.02 19.34
N VAL A 196 16.74 -25.08 19.41
CA VAL A 196 18.02 -25.35 20.11
C VAL A 196 18.11 -24.37 21.28
N ILE A 197 17.48 -24.74 22.38
CA ILE A 197 17.89 -24.29 23.71
C ILE A 197 19.17 -25.08 24.02
N THR A 198 20.33 -24.44 23.92
CA THR A 198 21.63 -24.95 24.38
C THR A 198 22.54 -23.72 24.49
N SER A 199 23.09 -23.28 25.63
CA SER A 199 23.20 -23.77 27.00
C SER A 199 23.34 -22.57 27.94
#